data_AF-A0A1M5H787-F1
#
_entry.id   AF-A0A1M5H787-F1
#
_cell.length_a   1.000
_cell.length_b   1.000
_cell.length_c   1.000
_cell.angle_alpha   90.00
_cell.angle_beta   90.00
_cell.angle_gamma   90.00
#
_symmetry.space_group_name_H-M   'P 1'
#
loop_
_entity.id
_entity.type
_entity.pdbx_description
1 polymer ?
#
loop_
_entity_poly.entity_id
_entity_poly.type
_entity_poly.pdbx_seq_one_letter_code
_entity_poly.pdbx_strand_id
1 'polypeptide(L)'
;MKKVILFFLLFTTATYGQISGCTDALAKNFDPNATTNDGSCVYASAKIKPNTSLKLENSLMETSGLIPFDNLLWTHNDNLDTTIYGLDSKGKIQKKIKLEKVINTDWEEISQDSSYIYVGDFGNNFLGNRKDLHLLRVEKKSFLLNKPVIDTISFSYSNQTDFSLQEANSTDFDCEAFVVSKDSIYLFTKQWNQNKSSIYVLPKIPGNHIAQLKETLNVEGLITGATLLGSGKGIVLSGYSEMLQPFLYLLYNYKNNDFSTGNQRKIGLSFPFHQIEGVTTEDGKLFYVTNESFIRKPFVNIAQQISTVDLGSFLKN
;
A
#
# COMPACT_ATOMS: atom_id res chain seq x y z
N MET A 1 -9.11 -29.35 69.16
CA MET A 1 -8.59 -28.28 68.27
C MET A 1 -8.00 -28.93 67.02
N LYS A 2 -8.69 -28.87 65.88
CA LYS A 2 -8.17 -29.39 64.60
C LYS A 2 -7.14 -28.39 64.06
N LYS A 3 -5.87 -28.79 63.96
CA LYS A 3 -4.82 -27.97 63.33
C LYS A 3 -5.01 -28.05 61.81
N VAL A 4 -5.43 -26.95 61.21
CA VAL A 4 -5.41 -26.77 59.76
C VAL A 4 -3.99 -26.35 59.39
N ILE A 5 -3.28 -27.19 58.65
CA ILE A 5 -1.96 -26.86 58.10
C ILE A 5 -2.22 -26.23 56.73
N LEU A 6 -2.01 -24.93 56.63
CA LEU A 6 -2.15 -24.18 55.38
C LEU A 6 -0.85 -24.32 54.59
N PHE A 7 -0.86 -25.09 53.50
CA PHE A 7 0.28 -25.20 52.58
C PHE A 7 0.28 -23.98 51.65
N PHE A 8 1.22 -23.05 51.87
CA PHE A 8 1.49 -21.98 50.92
C PHE A 8 2.33 -22.54 49.77
N LEU A 9 1.68 -22.83 48.63
CA LEU A 9 2.36 -23.11 47.37
C LEU A 9 2.94 -21.79 46.85
N LEU A 10 4.25 -21.58 47.03
CA LEU A 10 4.98 -20.51 46.36
C LEU A 10 5.07 -20.85 44.87
N PHE A 11 4.19 -20.27 44.05
CA PHE A 11 4.35 -20.30 42.60
C PHE A 11 5.44 -19.30 42.21
N THR A 12 6.65 -19.79 41.96
CA THR A 12 7.69 -18.99 41.30
C THR A 12 7.30 -18.84 39.83
N THR A 13 6.63 -17.74 39.48
CA THR A 13 6.41 -17.38 38.08
C THR A 13 7.76 -16.96 37.50
N ALA A 14 8.38 -17.79 36.68
CA ALA A 14 9.55 -17.40 35.90
C ALA A 14 9.10 -16.36 34.87
N THR A 15 9.39 -15.08 35.15
CA THR A 15 9.22 -14.01 34.17
C THR A 15 10.41 -14.05 33.23
N TYR A 16 10.24 -14.64 32.05
CA TYR A 16 11.20 -14.45 30.96
C TYR A 16 11.11 -12.99 30.51
N GLY A 17 12.20 -12.23 30.70
CA GLY A 17 12.29 -10.88 30.17
C GLY A 17 12.16 -10.91 28.65
N GLN A 18 11.37 -10.02 28.08
CA GLN A 18 11.35 -9.85 26.63
C GLN A 18 12.73 -9.34 26.21
N ILE A 19 13.41 -10.09 25.35
CA ILE A 19 14.65 -9.66 24.70
C ILE A 19 14.24 -8.97 23.40
N SER A 20 14.50 -7.68 23.29
CA SER A 20 14.28 -6.89 22.08
C SER A 20 15.47 -7.03 21.13
N GLY A 21 15.18 -7.17 19.85
CA GLY A 21 16.19 -7.21 18.80
C GLY A 21 15.57 -7.63 17.46
N CYS A 22 16.42 -7.77 16.44
CA CYS A 22 15.95 -8.27 15.15
C CYS A 22 15.58 -9.75 15.22
N THR A 23 14.30 -10.06 14.96
CA THR A 23 13.74 -11.42 15.02
C THR A 23 13.75 -12.16 13.68
N ASP A 24 14.23 -11.51 12.62
CA ASP A 24 14.19 -12.05 11.26
C ASP A 24 15.50 -12.74 10.86
N ALA A 25 15.44 -14.05 10.61
CA ALA A 25 16.59 -14.85 10.20
C ALA A 25 17.19 -14.46 8.84
N LEU A 26 16.48 -13.67 8.01
CA LEU A 26 16.99 -13.12 6.75
C LEU A 26 17.77 -11.81 6.93
N ALA A 27 17.77 -11.22 8.12
CA ALA A 27 18.51 -10.00 8.41
C ALA A 27 19.98 -10.28 8.77
N LYS A 28 20.85 -9.31 8.48
CA LYS A 28 22.29 -9.39 8.79
C LYS A 28 22.59 -9.35 10.29
N ASN A 29 21.72 -8.70 11.06
CA ASN A 29 21.82 -8.51 12.50
C ASN A 29 20.77 -9.34 13.25
N PHE A 30 20.33 -10.46 12.69
CA PHE A 30 19.45 -11.41 13.37
C PHE A 30 19.99 -11.78 14.76
N ASP A 31 19.16 -11.63 15.79
CA ASP A 31 19.46 -12.06 17.15
C ASP A 31 18.61 -13.31 17.49
N PRO A 32 19.24 -14.50 17.61
CA PRO A 32 18.50 -15.72 17.94
C PRO A 32 17.89 -15.71 19.35
N ASN A 33 18.29 -14.78 20.23
CA ASN A 33 17.71 -14.62 21.56
C ASN A 33 16.56 -13.61 21.58
N ALA A 34 16.38 -12.80 20.52
CA ALA A 34 15.32 -11.82 20.48
C ALA A 34 13.95 -12.49 20.44
N THR A 35 13.11 -12.15 21.42
CA THR A 35 11.71 -12.61 21.54
C THR A 35 10.71 -11.56 21.05
N THR A 36 11.17 -10.32 20.88
CA THR A 36 10.37 -9.16 20.45
C THR A 36 11.11 -8.44 19.34
N ASN A 37 10.46 -8.28 18.19
CA ASN A 37 10.96 -7.40 17.13
C ASN A 37 10.91 -5.94 17.59
N ASP A 38 12.00 -5.22 17.37
CA ASP A 38 12.15 -3.80 17.69
C ASP A 38 12.33 -2.92 16.44
N GLY A 39 12.17 -3.50 15.24
CA GLY A 39 12.33 -2.79 13.98
C GLY A 39 13.79 -2.55 13.57
N SER A 40 14.77 -3.08 14.31
CA SER A 40 16.20 -2.86 14.03
C SER A 40 16.76 -3.72 12.90
N CYS A 41 15.98 -4.59 12.27
CA CYS A 41 16.47 -5.52 11.25
C CYS A 41 17.11 -4.80 10.04
N VAL A 42 18.34 -5.17 9.73
CA VAL A 42 19.12 -4.64 8.60
C VAL A 42 19.28 -5.72 7.55
N TYR A 43 18.82 -5.44 6.34
CA TYR A 43 18.88 -6.38 5.22
C TYR A 43 20.02 -6.07 4.25
N ALA A 44 20.50 -7.08 3.54
CA ALA A 44 21.33 -6.85 2.36
C ALA A 44 20.50 -6.21 1.25
N SER A 45 21.13 -5.34 0.45
CA SER A 45 20.53 -4.84 -0.78
C SER A 45 20.13 -6.03 -1.66
N ALA A 46 18.89 -6.04 -2.10
CA ALA A 46 18.32 -7.08 -2.92
C ALA A 46 17.70 -6.46 -4.17
N LYS A 47 17.85 -7.15 -5.29
CA LYS A 47 17.24 -6.78 -6.56
C LYS A 47 16.66 -8.01 -7.22
N ILE A 48 15.40 -7.94 -7.64
CA ILE A 48 14.71 -9.05 -8.32
C ILE A 48 14.37 -8.68 -9.76
N LYS A 49 14.17 -9.68 -10.60
CA LYS A 49 13.69 -9.52 -11.98
C LYS A 49 12.21 -9.90 -12.03
N PRO A 50 11.39 -9.21 -12.83
CA PRO A 50 10.05 -9.68 -13.15
C PRO A 50 10.11 -11.06 -13.80
N ASN A 51 9.18 -11.94 -13.42
CA ASN A 51 9.00 -13.26 -14.02
C ASN A 51 8.35 -13.11 -15.40
N THR A 52 7.37 -12.23 -15.52
CA THR A 52 6.70 -11.87 -16.77
C THR A 52 6.41 -10.37 -16.80
N SER A 53 6.35 -9.79 -18.00
CA SER A 53 5.86 -8.43 -18.25
C SER A 53 5.02 -8.43 -19.52
N LEU A 54 3.77 -8.02 -19.41
CA LEU A 54 2.77 -8.08 -20.48
C LEU A 54 2.18 -6.69 -20.68
N LYS A 55 2.16 -6.22 -21.93
CA LYS A 55 1.58 -4.92 -22.27
C LYS A 55 0.07 -4.92 -22.02
N LEU A 56 -0.41 -3.89 -21.32
CA LEU A 56 -1.84 -3.64 -21.12
C LEU A 56 -2.45 -2.93 -22.33
N GLU A 57 -3.77 -3.00 -22.46
CA GLU A 57 -4.49 -2.31 -23.53
C GLU A 57 -4.33 -0.77 -23.44
N ASN A 58 -4.45 -0.06 -24.57
CA ASN A 58 -4.29 1.40 -24.62
C ASN A 58 -5.35 2.17 -23.80
N SER A 59 -6.43 1.51 -23.37
CA SER A 59 -7.39 2.12 -22.44
C SER A 59 -6.90 2.13 -20.99
N LEU A 60 -5.71 1.61 -20.69
CA LEU A 60 -5.13 1.52 -19.34
C LEU A 60 -3.76 2.22 -19.26
N MET A 61 -3.61 3.35 -19.96
CA MET A 61 -2.31 4.04 -20.05
C MET A 61 -1.82 4.59 -18.71
N GLU A 62 -2.72 4.86 -17.77
CA GLU A 62 -2.46 5.56 -16.51
C GLU A 62 -2.89 4.66 -15.34
N THR A 63 -2.50 3.38 -15.39
CA THR A 63 -3.01 2.36 -14.45
C THR A 63 -2.44 2.54 -13.04
N SER A 64 -3.23 3.04 -12.08
CA SER A 64 -2.71 3.51 -10.79
C SER A 64 -2.82 2.51 -9.63
N GLY A 65 -3.92 1.75 -9.51
CA GLY A 65 -4.11 0.80 -8.40
C GLY A 65 -4.52 -0.62 -8.84
N LEU A 66 -4.36 -1.63 -7.96
CA LEU A 66 -4.67 -3.02 -8.31
C LEU A 66 -5.18 -3.88 -7.13
N ILE A 67 -6.34 -4.54 -7.30
CA ILE A 67 -6.87 -5.52 -6.31
C ILE A 67 -7.31 -6.85 -6.95
N PRO A 68 -7.11 -8.00 -6.28
CA PRO A 68 -7.67 -9.27 -6.74
C PRO A 68 -9.04 -9.52 -6.11
N PHE A 69 -10.06 -9.78 -6.93
CA PHE A 69 -11.39 -10.15 -6.46
C PHE A 69 -12.22 -10.78 -7.59
N ASP A 70 -13.09 -11.73 -7.28
CA ASP A 70 -13.96 -12.40 -8.27
C ASP A 70 -13.15 -13.05 -9.42
N ASN A 71 -11.99 -13.63 -9.09
CA ASN A 71 -11.04 -14.24 -10.02
C ASN A 71 -10.49 -13.29 -11.11
N LEU A 72 -10.51 -11.98 -10.84
CA LEU A 72 -9.98 -10.94 -11.72
C LEU A 72 -9.07 -10.00 -10.93
N LEU A 73 -8.17 -9.34 -11.64
CA LEU A 73 -7.37 -8.22 -11.14
C LEU A 73 -8.07 -6.92 -11.56
N TRP A 74 -8.59 -6.16 -10.60
CA TRP A 74 -9.31 -4.93 -10.85
C TRP A 74 -8.38 -3.72 -10.73
N THR A 75 -8.40 -2.86 -11.75
CA THR A 75 -7.60 -1.63 -11.85
C THR A 75 -8.47 -0.45 -12.31
N HIS A 76 -7.95 0.77 -12.20
CA HIS A 76 -8.50 1.98 -12.82
C HIS A 76 -7.37 2.79 -13.47
N ASN A 77 -7.73 3.82 -14.23
CA ASN A 77 -6.78 4.86 -14.61
C ASN A 77 -6.77 5.99 -13.57
N ASP A 78 -5.69 6.75 -13.56
CA ASP A 78 -5.51 7.91 -12.69
C ASP A 78 -6.57 8.99 -12.97
N ASN A 79 -6.68 9.44 -14.21
CA ASN A 79 -7.39 10.69 -14.48
C ASN A 79 -8.55 10.51 -15.48
N LEU A 80 -9.62 11.31 -15.31
CA LEU A 80 -10.82 11.44 -16.17
C LEU A 80 -11.72 10.19 -16.30
N ASP A 81 -11.15 8.99 -16.29
CA ASP A 81 -11.88 7.73 -16.46
C ASP A 81 -12.49 7.27 -15.14
N THR A 82 -13.77 6.99 -15.15
CA THR A 82 -14.55 6.52 -13.99
C THR A 82 -14.83 5.02 -14.06
N THR A 83 -14.13 4.31 -14.94
CA THR A 83 -14.30 2.88 -15.18
C THR A 83 -13.29 2.06 -14.37
N ILE A 84 -13.80 1.06 -13.64
CA ILE A 84 -12.97 0.01 -13.05
C ILE A 84 -12.92 -1.18 -14.02
N TYR A 85 -11.71 -1.63 -14.34
CA TYR A 85 -11.42 -2.66 -15.32
C TYR A 85 -11.01 -3.96 -14.63
N GLY A 86 -11.70 -5.06 -14.92
CA GLY A 86 -11.34 -6.39 -14.44
C GLY A 86 -10.50 -7.12 -15.47
N LEU A 87 -9.28 -7.51 -15.11
CA LEU A 87 -8.29 -8.15 -15.96
C LEU A 87 -8.14 -9.64 -15.61
N ASP A 88 -7.81 -10.46 -16.61
CA ASP A 88 -7.27 -11.80 -16.36
C ASP A 88 -5.80 -11.73 -15.90
N SER A 89 -5.22 -12.88 -15.52
CA SER A 89 -3.82 -12.97 -15.08
C SER A 89 -2.78 -12.61 -16.16
N LYS A 90 -3.21 -12.41 -17.41
CA LYS A 90 -2.39 -11.99 -18.55
C LYS A 90 -2.60 -10.50 -18.89
N GLY A 91 -3.36 -9.77 -18.09
CA GLY A 91 -3.63 -8.35 -18.29
C GLY A 91 -4.69 -8.03 -19.35
N LYS A 92 -5.46 -9.02 -19.82
CA LYS A 92 -6.54 -8.78 -20.80
C LYS A 92 -7.82 -8.36 -20.10
N ILE A 93 -8.49 -7.34 -20.62
CA ILE A 93 -9.74 -6.84 -20.05
C ILE A 93 -10.85 -7.86 -20.25
N GLN A 94 -11.44 -8.32 -19.15
CA GLN A 94 -12.59 -9.23 -19.10
C GLN A 94 -13.90 -8.49 -18.75
N LYS A 95 -13.81 -7.46 -17.90
CA LYS A 95 -14.97 -6.69 -17.43
C LYS A 95 -14.64 -5.19 -17.37
N LYS A 96 -15.66 -4.36 -17.56
CA LYS A 96 -15.63 -2.91 -17.39
C LYS A 96 -16.87 -2.50 -16.60
N ILE A 97 -16.68 -1.85 -15.45
CA ILE A 97 -17.78 -1.35 -14.61
C ILE A 97 -17.55 0.14 -14.40
N LYS A 98 -18.49 0.94 -14.89
CA LYS A 98 -18.41 2.40 -14.77
C LYS A 98 -19.07 2.86 -13.47
N LEU A 99 -18.38 3.72 -12.73
CA LEU A 99 -18.92 4.39 -11.55
C LEU A 99 -19.66 5.66 -11.99
N GLU A 100 -20.95 5.53 -12.27
CA GLU A 100 -21.76 6.67 -12.70
C GLU A 100 -21.92 7.72 -11.59
N LYS A 101 -22.02 8.99 -11.98
CA LYS A 101 -22.18 10.15 -11.08
C LYS A 101 -21.00 10.39 -10.14
N VAL A 102 -19.84 9.84 -10.48
CA VAL A 102 -18.58 10.14 -9.84
C VAL A 102 -17.75 11.03 -10.76
N ILE A 103 -16.93 11.89 -10.17
CA ILE A 103 -15.91 12.65 -10.87
C ILE A 103 -14.58 12.02 -10.44
N ASN A 104 -13.73 11.72 -11.42
CA ASN A 104 -12.35 11.35 -11.16
C ASN A 104 -11.50 12.62 -11.30
N THR A 105 -11.04 13.17 -10.16
CA THR A 105 -10.16 14.34 -10.13
C THR A 105 -8.68 13.94 -10.11
N ASP A 106 -8.31 12.91 -9.36
CA ASP A 106 -6.94 12.36 -9.25
C ASP A 106 -7.02 11.01 -8.50
N TRP A 107 -7.31 9.92 -9.23
CA TRP A 107 -7.51 8.59 -8.63
C TRP A 107 -6.22 7.80 -8.53
N GLU A 108 -5.75 7.53 -7.33
CA GLU A 108 -4.45 6.90 -7.16
C GLU A 108 -4.55 5.40 -6.88
N GLU A 109 -5.15 5.01 -5.76
CA GLU A 109 -5.14 3.61 -5.33
C GLU A 109 -6.56 3.02 -5.24
N ILE A 110 -6.62 1.70 -5.38
CA ILE A 110 -7.80 0.88 -5.09
C ILE A 110 -7.46 -0.16 -4.03
N SER A 111 -8.31 -0.29 -3.03
CA SER A 111 -8.15 -1.30 -1.98
C SER A 111 -9.52 -1.92 -1.65
N GLN A 112 -9.54 -2.89 -0.74
CA GLN A 112 -10.77 -3.65 -0.48
C GLN A 112 -10.83 -4.25 0.91
N ASP A 113 -12.05 -4.51 1.36
CA ASP A 113 -12.33 -5.46 2.44
C ASP A 113 -13.33 -6.52 1.97
N SER A 114 -13.89 -7.30 2.91
CA SER A 114 -14.87 -8.35 2.59
C SER A 114 -16.13 -7.85 1.87
N SER A 115 -16.54 -6.61 2.09
CA SER A 115 -17.84 -6.07 1.68
C SER A 115 -17.72 -4.94 0.66
N TYR A 116 -16.61 -4.20 0.66
CA TYR A 116 -16.45 -2.99 -0.13
C TYR A 116 -15.14 -2.99 -0.93
N ILE A 117 -15.20 -2.31 -2.07
CA ILE A 117 -14.07 -1.77 -2.81
C ILE A 117 -13.93 -0.31 -2.41
N TYR A 118 -12.70 0.17 -2.28
CA TYR A 118 -12.38 1.55 -1.96
C TYR A 118 -11.52 2.11 -3.08
N VAL A 119 -11.85 3.28 -3.61
CA VAL A 119 -11.05 3.98 -4.64
C VAL A 119 -10.69 5.35 -4.08
N GLY A 120 -9.41 5.70 -4.08
CA GLY A 120 -8.91 6.95 -3.55
C GLY A 120 -8.92 8.06 -4.59
N ASP A 121 -9.68 9.13 -4.36
CA ASP A 121 -9.57 10.39 -5.11
C ASP A 121 -8.92 11.43 -4.20
N PHE A 122 -7.59 11.41 -4.20
CA PHE A 122 -6.80 12.13 -3.20
C PHE A 122 -5.40 12.54 -3.65
N GLY A 123 -5.04 12.28 -4.91
CA GLY A 123 -3.80 12.82 -5.49
C GLY A 123 -3.79 14.33 -5.36
N ASN A 124 -2.62 14.90 -5.06
CA ASN A 124 -2.44 16.31 -4.73
C ASN A 124 -1.08 16.85 -5.18
N ASN A 125 -0.46 16.22 -6.17
CA ASN A 125 0.87 16.54 -6.65
C ASN A 125 0.95 17.86 -7.43
N PHE A 126 -0.15 18.34 -8.05
CA PHE A 126 -0.09 19.48 -8.97
C PHE A 126 0.09 20.84 -8.29
N LEU A 127 -0.70 21.15 -7.25
CA LEU A 127 -0.65 22.44 -6.52
C LEU A 127 -0.54 22.28 -5.00
N GLY A 128 -0.60 21.04 -4.48
CA GLY A 128 -0.50 20.74 -3.06
C GLY A 128 -1.63 21.31 -2.20
N ASN A 129 -2.73 21.77 -2.79
CA ASN A 129 -3.75 22.59 -2.11
C ASN A 129 -5.17 22.02 -2.15
N ARG A 130 -5.36 20.75 -2.55
CA ARG A 130 -6.69 20.12 -2.54
C ARG A 130 -7.27 20.02 -1.13
N LYS A 131 -8.59 20.22 -1.03
CA LYS A 131 -9.35 20.24 0.24
C LYS A 131 -10.53 19.27 0.24
N ASP A 132 -10.64 18.48 -0.81
CA ASP A 132 -11.75 17.62 -1.18
C ASP A 132 -11.29 16.16 -1.29
N LEU A 133 -10.20 15.80 -0.62
CA LEU A 133 -9.64 14.46 -0.60
C LEU A 133 -10.67 13.47 -0.05
N HIS A 134 -10.86 12.35 -0.74
CA HIS A 134 -11.83 11.36 -0.33
C HIS A 134 -11.54 9.95 -0.85
N LEU A 135 -12.21 8.97 -0.25
CA LEU A 135 -12.32 7.62 -0.77
C LEU A 135 -13.77 7.34 -1.14
N LEU A 136 -13.96 6.80 -2.35
CA LEU A 136 -15.21 6.21 -2.78
C LEU A 136 -15.29 4.81 -2.18
N ARG A 137 -16.38 4.48 -1.49
CA ARG A 137 -16.62 3.15 -0.93
C ARG A 137 -17.76 2.48 -1.68
N VAL A 138 -17.43 1.50 -2.50
CA VAL A 138 -18.33 0.82 -3.43
C VAL A 138 -18.73 -0.55 -2.88
N GLU A 139 -20.02 -0.81 -2.70
CA GLU A 139 -20.50 -2.12 -2.22
C GLU A 139 -20.24 -3.22 -3.26
N LYS A 140 -19.47 -4.24 -2.91
CA LYS A 140 -19.07 -5.33 -3.84
C LYS A 140 -20.25 -6.06 -4.46
N LYS A 141 -21.30 -6.30 -3.69
CA LYS A 141 -22.51 -6.97 -4.18
C LYS A 141 -23.17 -6.17 -5.30
N SER A 142 -23.34 -4.87 -5.10
CA SER A 142 -23.90 -3.97 -6.11
C SER A 142 -22.98 -3.78 -7.32
N PHE A 143 -21.66 -3.75 -7.09
CA PHE A 143 -20.63 -3.67 -8.11
C PHE A 143 -20.71 -4.87 -9.07
N LEU A 144 -20.77 -6.09 -8.55
CA LEU A 144 -20.90 -7.31 -9.35
C LEU A 144 -22.23 -7.40 -10.12
N LEU A 145 -23.26 -6.69 -9.67
CA LEU A 145 -24.55 -6.56 -10.37
C LEU A 145 -24.56 -5.43 -11.40
N ASN A 146 -23.41 -4.77 -11.64
CA ASN A 146 -23.26 -3.62 -12.52
C ASN A 146 -24.20 -2.45 -12.16
N LYS A 147 -24.48 -2.29 -10.86
CA LYS A 147 -25.27 -1.17 -10.30
C LYS A 147 -24.60 -0.64 -9.03
N PRO A 148 -23.39 -0.07 -9.13
CA PRO A 148 -22.59 0.30 -7.96
C PRO A 148 -23.36 1.24 -7.02
N VAL A 149 -23.44 0.86 -5.74
CA VAL A 149 -23.86 1.70 -4.62
C VAL A 149 -22.60 2.23 -3.99
N ILE A 150 -22.49 3.56 -3.92
CA ILE A 150 -21.26 4.27 -3.57
C ILE A 150 -21.57 5.22 -2.41
N ASP A 151 -20.77 5.11 -1.34
CA ASP A 151 -20.66 6.10 -0.26
C ASP A 151 -19.29 6.81 -0.34
N THR A 152 -19.11 7.88 0.43
CA THR A 152 -17.85 8.64 0.45
C THR A 152 -17.29 8.77 1.87
N ILE A 153 -15.98 8.60 1.99
CA ILE A 153 -15.19 8.87 3.20
C ILE A 153 -14.27 10.04 2.86
N SER A 154 -14.63 11.25 3.26
CA SER A 154 -13.84 12.46 3.02
C SER A 154 -12.88 12.71 4.18
N PHE A 155 -11.71 13.26 3.90
CA PHE A 155 -10.74 13.57 4.94
C PHE A 155 -9.91 14.81 4.68
N SER A 156 -9.38 15.38 5.76
CA SER A 156 -8.24 16.28 5.76
C SER A 156 -7.14 15.72 6.66
N TYR A 157 -5.89 16.10 6.39
CA TYR A 157 -4.78 15.69 7.25
C TYR A 157 -4.77 16.46 8.57
N SER A 158 -4.45 15.78 9.67
CA SER A 158 -4.38 16.38 11.01
C SER A 158 -3.37 17.52 11.13
N ASN A 159 -2.38 17.59 10.24
CA ASN A 159 -1.27 18.53 10.31
C ASN A 159 -1.02 19.34 9.01
N GLN A 160 -1.90 19.29 8.01
CA GLN A 160 -1.83 20.19 6.85
C GLN A 160 -2.58 21.49 7.16
N THR A 161 -1.84 22.54 7.49
CA THR A 161 -2.42 23.86 7.79
C THR A 161 -2.21 24.88 6.69
N ASP A 162 -1.24 24.65 5.79
CA ASP A 162 -0.94 25.52 4.66
C ASP A 162 -1.48 24.92 3.35
N PHE A 163 -2.21 25.75 2.61
CA PHE A 163 -2.81 25.44 1.30
C PHE A 163 -2.46 26.53 0.27
N SER A 164 -1.36 27.26 0.50
CA SER A 164 -0.76 28.12 -0.50
C SER A 164 -0.37 27.30 -1.73
N LEU A 165 -0.39 27.94 -2.90
CA LEU A 165 -0.07 27.28 -4.17
C LEU A 165 1.41 26.88 -4.17
N GLN A 166 1.67 25.60 -4.42
CA GLN A 166 3.02 25.05 -4.55
C GLN A 166 3.32 24.71 -6.02
N GLU A 167 4.59 24.51 -6.34
CA GLU A 167 4.98 23.97 -7.64
C GLU A 167 4.56 22.50 -7.74
N ALA A 168 4.30 22.03 -8.97
CA ALA A 168 3.98 20.62 -9.17
C ALA A 168 5.10 19.73 -8.63
N ASN A 169 4.73 18.62 -8.00
CA ASN A 169 5.64 17.64 -7.42
C ASN A 169 6.57 18.23 -6.35
N SER A 170 6.04 19.11 -5.49
CA SER A 170 6.81 19.73 -4.40
C SER A 170 6.11 19.71 -3.04
N THR A 171 4.97 19.02 -2.90
CA THR A 171 4.27 18.86 -1.63
C THR A 171 4.63 17.53 -0.94
N ASP A 172 4.52 17.47 0.39
CA ASP A 172 4.60 16.20 1.14
C ASP A 172 3.21 15.66 1.55
N PHE A 173 2.14 16.36 1.15
CA PHE A 173 0.73 16.02 1.39
C PHE A 173 0.05 15.42 0.16
N ASP A 174 0.82 14.78 -0.69
CA ASP A 174 0.35 13.99 -1.82
C ASP A 174 0.04 12.57 -1.35
N CYS A 175 -1.22 12.14 -1.40
CA CYS A 175 -1.60 10.78 -1.02
C CYS A 175 -1.57 9.93 -2.28
N GLU A 176 -0.88 8.80 -2.29
CA GLU A 176 -0.90 7.92 -3.47
C GLU A 176 -1.22 6.47 -3.15
N ALA A 177 -1.05 6.01 -1.90
CA ALA A 177 -1.34 4.63 -1.55
C ALA A 177 -2.17 4.51 -0.27
N PHE A 178 -2.96 3.43 -0.16
CA PHE A 178 -3.61 3.07 1.08
C PHE A 178 -3.92 1.58 1.17
N VAL A 179 -4.11 1.11 2.41
CA VAL A 179 -4.66 -0.22 2.66
C VAL A 179 -5.89 -0.14 3.55
N VAL A 180 -6.85 -1.04 3.29
CA VAL A 180 -7.99 -1.26 4.19
C VAL A 180 -7.70 -2.44 5.12
N SER A 181 -7.41 -2.12 6.38
CA SER A 181 -7.22 -3.13 7.42
C SER A 181 -8.55 -3.57 8.04
N LYS A 182 -8.48 -4.48 9.02
CA LYS A 182 -9.65 -4.91 9.78
C LYS A 182 -10.33 -3.75 10.50
N ASP A 183 -9.54 -2.86 11.10
CA ASP A 183 -9.99 -1.75 11.94
C ASP A 183 -10.15 -0.44 11.17
N SER A 184 -9.15 -0.08 10.36
CA SER A 184 -8.98 1.30 9.85
C SER A 184 -8.49 1.32 8.39
N ILE A 185 -8.53 2.50 7.77
CA ILE A 185 -7.78 2.80 6.55
C ILE A 185 -6.45 3.42 6.97
N TYR A 186 -5.36 2.96 6.35
CA TYR A 186 -4.02 3.53 6.50
C TYR A 186 -3.61 4.13 5.16
N LEU A 187 -3.43 5.45 5.11
CA LEU A 187 -3.00 6.21 3.95
C LEU A 187 -1.48 6.41 3.99
N PHE A 188 -0.83 6.43 2.84
CA PHE A 188 0.61 6.62 2.67
C PHE A 188 0.86 7.78 1.72
N THR A 189 1.61 8.78 2.18
CA THR A 189 1.96 9.92 1.32
C THR A 189 3.19 9.65 0.46
N LYS A 190 3.21 10.28 -0.71
CA LYS A 190 4.37 10.45 -1.57
C LYS A 190 5.02 11.79 -1.23
N GLN A 191 6.13 11.75 -0.48
CA GLN A 191 6.78 13.00 -0.06
C GLN A 191 7.82 13.42 -1.08
N TRP A 192 7.44 14.36 -1.95
CA TRP A 192 8.29 14.84 -3.02
C TRP A 192 9.54 15.57 -2.52
N ASN A 193 9.49 16.25 -1.37
CA ASN A 193 10.66 16.95 -0.82
C ASN A 193 11.53 16.05 0.06
N GLN A 194 10.90 15.14 0.81
CA GLN A 194 11.59 14.38 1.86
C GLN A 194 11.98 12.96 1.44
N ASN A 195 11.41 12.43 0.35
CA ASN A 195 11.57 11.02 -0.05
C ASN A 195 11.18 10.03 1.06
N LYS A 196 10.16 10.40 1.84
CA LYS A 196 9.59 9.63 2.95
C LYS A 196 8.14 9.28 2.64
N SER A 197 7.50 8.56 3.55
CA SER A 197 6.06 8.35 3.51
C SER A 197 5.46 8.55 4.88
N SER A 198 4.55 9.52 5.01
CA SER A 198 3.77 9.68 6.24
C SER A 198 2.57 8.76 6.19
N ILE A 199 2.30 8.12 7.31
CA ILE A 199 1.19 7.21 7.47
C ILE A 199 0.09 7.91 8.26
N TYR A 200 -1.09 8.00 7.67
CA TYR A 200 -2.28 8.54 8.31
C TYR A 200 -3.32 7.46 8.53
N VAL A 201 -4.11 7.59 9.60
CA VAL A 201 -5.17 6.64 9.93
C VAL A 201 -6.53 7.33 10.02
N LEU A 202 -7.56 6.69 9.47
CA LEU A 202 -8.95 7.13 9.56
C LEU A 202 -9.94 5.93 9.59
N PRO A 203 -11.17 6.10 10.09
CA PRO A 203 -12.15 5.02 10.13
C PRO A 203 -12.72 4.71 8.74
N LYS A 204 -13.29 3.51 8.60
CA LYS A 204 -13.88 3.01 7.34
C LYS A 204 -15.34 3.42 7.12
N ILE A 205 -15.81 4.39 7.89
CA ILE A 205 -17.23 4.78 7.96
C ILE A 205 -17.42 6.05 7.11
N PRO A 206 -18.49 6.15 6.29
CA PRO A 206 -18.73 7.34 5.47
C PRO A 206 -18.87 8.61 6.33
N GLY A 207 -18.52 9.74 5.73
CA GLY A 207 -18.54 11.04 6.40
C GLY A 207 -17.20 11.77 6.32
N ASN A 208 -17.10 12.86 7.06
CA ASN A 208 -15.92 13.71 7.12
C ASN A 208 -15.05 13.32 8.31
N HIS A 209 -13.77 13.08 8.08
CA HIS A 209 -12.80 12.69 9.11
C HIS A 209 -11.56 13.56 9.08
N ILE A 210 -10.84 13.56 10.19
CA ILE A 210 -9.46 14.07 10.24
C ILE A 210 -8.55 12.86 10.26
N ALA A 211 -7.80 12.65 9.19
CA ALA A 211 -6.81 11.58 9.09
C ALA A 211 -5.66 11.91 10.05
N GLN A 212 -5.46 11.06 11.06
CA GLN A 212 -4.47 11.29 12.13
C GLN A 212 -3.10 10.82 11.68
N LEU A 213 -2.09 11.70 11.74
CA LEU A 213 -0.69 11.31 11.52
C LEU A 213 -0.30 10.26 12.57
N LYS A 214 0.13 9.09 12.11
CA LYS A 214 0.58 7.99 12.95
C LYS A 214 2.09 7.98 13.10
N GLU A 215 2.80 8.00 11.97
CA GLU A 215 4.25 7.87 11.89
C GLU A 215 4.74 8.27 10.49
N THR A 216 6.06 8.38 10.32
CA THR A 216 6.68 8.64 9.01
C THR A 216 7.82 7.66 8.78
N LEU A 217 7.75 6.92 7.67
CA LEU A 217 8.76 5.97 7.25
C LEU A 217 9.84 6.64 6.41
N ASN A 218 11.11 6.32 6.70
CA ASN A 218 12.23 6.68 5.84
C ASN A 218 12.34 5.68 4.68
N VAL A 219 11.44 5.80 3.72
CA VAL A 219 11.40 4.90 2.56
C VAL A 219 12.50 5.22 1.55
N GLU A 220 13.12 6.40 1.58
CA GLU A 220 14.12 6.88 0.61
C GLU A 220 13.64 6.70 -0.84
N GLY A 221 12.44 7.21 -1.12
CA GLY A 221 11.79 7.15 -2.42
C GLY A 221 10.35 7.69 -2.39
N LEU A 222 9.68 7.56 -3.53
CA LEU A 222 8.31 8.01 -3.76
C LEU A 222 7.41 6.77 -3.80
N ILE A 223 6.44 6.70 -2.88
CA ILE A 223 5.45 5.62 -2.79
C ILE A 223 4.29 5.92 -3.72
N THR A 224 3.76 4.87 -4.36
CA THR A 224 2.71 4.97 -5.38
C THR A 224 1.58 3.97 -5.20
N GLY A 225 1.84 2.81 -4.60
CA GLY A 225 0.80 1.81 -4.37
C GLY A 225 1.05 0.97 -3.12
N ALA A 226 0.02 0.28 -2.64
CA ALA A 226 0.07 -0.55 -1.45
C ALA A 226 -0.88 -1.75 -1.53
N THR A 227 -0.42 -2.89 -1.01
CA THR A 227 -1.27 -4.07 -0.82
C THR A 227 -1.10 -4.66 0.57
N LEU A 228 -2.22 -5.08 1.17
CA LEU A 228 -2.25 -5.77 2.45
C LEU A 228 -2.17 -7.29 2.22
N LEU A 229 -1.27 -7.96 2.93
CA LEU A 229 -1.15 -9.43 2.85
C LEU A 229 -2.35 -10.10 3.54
N GLY A 230 -2.85 -11.21 2.98
CA GLY A 230 -4.13 -11.87 3.35
C GLY A 230 -4.33 -12.34 4.81
N SER A 231 -3.35 -12.16 5.69
CA SER A 231 -3.50 -12.36 7.15
C SER A 231 -3.44 -11.06 7.97
N GLY A 232 -3.31 -9.92 7.31
CA GLY A 232 -3.06 -8.61 7.95
C GLY A 232 -1.66 -8.46 8.54
N LYS A 233 -0.77 -9.44 8.32
CA LYS A 233 0.58 -9.51 8.93
C LYS A 233 1.67 -8.78 8.14
N GLY A 234 1.31 -8.03 7.12
CA GLY A 234 2.25 -7.21 6.38
C GLY A 234 1.60 -6.38 5.29
N ILE A 235 2.33 -5.37 4.84
CA ILE A 235 2.01 -4.49 3.72
C ILE A 235 3.20 -4.54 2.76
N VAL A 236 2.91 -4.55 1.47
CA VAL A 236 3.93 -4.30 0.44
C VAL A 236 3.56 -3.02 -0.27
N LEU A 237 4.49 -2.07 -0.28
CA LEU A 237 4.36 -0.82 -1.02
C LEU A 237 5.15 -0.93 -2.32
N SER A 238 4.65 -0.30 -3.37
CA SER A 238 5.38 0.01 -4.61
C SER A 238 5.84 1.46 -4.58
N GLY A 239 6.90 1.73 -5.34
CA GLY A 239 7.44 3.06 -5.48
C GLY A 239 8.67 3.11 -6.35
N TYR A 240 9.25 4.29 -6.49
CA TYR A 240 10.47 4.52 -7.26
C TYR A 240 11.35 5.61 -6.62
N SER A 241 12.66 5.56 -6.91
CA SER A 241 13.58 6.63 -6.50
C SER A 241 13.49 7.86 -7.42
N GLU A 242 14.08 8.98 -7.04
CA GLU A 242 14.20 10.18 -7.91
C GLU A 242 14.83 9.87 -9.28
N MET A 243 15.65 8.81 -9.37
CA MET A 243 16.24 8.32 -10.62
C MET A 243 15.32 7.35 -11.38
N LEU A 244 14.04 7.27 -11.03
CA LEU A 244 13.02 6.36 -11.58
C LEU A 244 13.41 4.88 -11.44
N GLN A 245 14.14 4.51 -10.38
CA GLN A 245 14.44 3.10 -10.10
C GLN A 245 13.31 2.50 -9.27
N PRO A 246 12.52 1.56 -9.81
CA PRO A 246 11.40 0.99 -9.08
C PRO A 246 11.85 0.05 -7.96
N PHE A 247 11.07 0.01 -6.88
CA PHE A 247 11.29 -0.86 -5.74
C PHE A 247 9.97 -1.33 -5.12
N LEU A 248 10.05 -2.43 -4.38
CA LEU A 248 9.01 -2.83 -3.44
C LEU A 248 9.52 -2.64 -2.01
N TYR A 249 8.68 -2.12 -1.13
CA TYR A 249 9.00 -1.86 0.27
C TYR A 249 8.10 -2.73 1.15
N LEU A 250 8.71 -3.68 1.84
CA LEU A 250 8.01 -4.68 2.64
C LEU A 250 7.97 -4.22 4.08
N LEU A 251 6.77 -4.18 4.65
CA LEU A 251 6.46 -3.90 6.06
C LEU A 251 5.81 -5.13 6.66
N TYR A 252 6.42 -5.77 7.64
CA TYR A 252 5.88 -7.00 8.24
C TYR A 252 6.35 -7.20 9.68
N ASN A 253 5.68 -8.07 10.42
CA ASN A 253 6.01 -8.36 11.81
C ASN A 253 6.04 -7.10 12.72
N TYR A 254 5.22 -6.10 12.40
CA TYR A 254 4.94 -4.93 13.24
C TYR A 254 3.90 -5.26 14.32
N LYS A 255 3.88 -4.48 15.41
CA LYS A 255 2.92 -4.65 16.51
C LYS A 255 1.87 -3.56 16.48
N ASN A 256 0.60 -3.89 16.74
CA ASN A 256 -0.49 -2.91 16.89
C ASN A 256 -0.61 -1.91 15.70
N ASN A 257 -0.32 -2.38 14.49
CA ASN A 257 -0.24 -1.55 13.28
C ASN A 257 0.76 -0.38 13.37
N ASP A 258 1.73 -0.42 14.29
CA ASP A 258 2.86 0.52 14.38
C ASP A 258 3.98 0.01 13.45
N PHE A 259 3.99 0.52 12.23
CA PHE A 259 4.77 -0.03 11.12
C PHE A 259 6.27 0.11 11.36
N SER A 260 6.70 1.14 12.08
CA SER A 260 8.09 1.41 12.44
C SER A 260 8.70 0.33 13.33
N THR A 261 7.88 -0.36 14.13
CA THR A 261 8.31 -1.48 14.99
C THR A 261 8.52 -2.79 14.22
N GLY A 262 8.07 -2.84 12.97
CA GLY A 262 8.17 -4.00 12.11
C GLY A 262 9.47 -4.06 11.34
N ASN A 263 9.64 -5.18 10.64
CA ASN A 263 10.67 -5.34 9.63
C ASN A 263 10.36 -4.45 8.43
N GLN A 264 11.36 -3.69 8.02
CA GLN A 264 11.31 -2.79 6.87
C GLN A 264 12.36 -3.22 5.86
N ARG A 265 11.93 -3.63 4.66
CA ARG A 265 12.85 -4.16 3.64
C ARG A 265 12.54 -3.62 2.26
N LYS A 266 13.47 -2.84 1.72
CA LYS A 266 13.43 -2.36 0.33
C LYS A 266 14.06 -3.39 -0.62
N ILE A 267 13.37 -3.72 -1.70
CA ILE A 267 13.81 -4.64 -2.76
C ILE A 267 13.74 -3.88 -4.09
N GLY A 268 14.86 -3.71 -4.77
CA GLY A 268 14.87 -3.09 -6.10
C GLY A 268 14.26 -4.02 -7.16
N LEU A 269 13.61 -3.45 -8.16
CA LEU A 269 13.14 -4.17 -9.33
C LEU A 269 14.06 -3.92 -10.52
N SER A 270 14.36 -4.98 -11.28
CA SER A 270 15.19 -4.91 -12.48
C SER A 270 14.39 -4.54 -13.72
N PHE A 271 13.64 -3.44 -13.63
CA PHE A 271 13.01 -2.79 -14.77
C PHE A 271 13.89 -1.66 -15.33
N PRO A 272 13.81 -1.36 -16.63
CA PRO A 272 14.40 -0.13 -17.18
C PRO A 272 13.48 1.08 -16.91
N PHE A 273 13.77 1.90 -15.88
CA PHE A 273 13.11 3.19 -15.59
C PHE A 273 11.57 3.23 -15.61
N HIS A 274 10.89 2.44 -14.77
CA HIS A 274 9.41 2.44 -14.70
C HIS A 274 8.92 3.24 -13.49
N GLN A 275 7.87 4.05 -13.68
CA GLN A 275 6.97 4.48 -12.61
C GLN A 275 6.00 3.32 -12.39
N ILE A 276 6.31 2.49 -11.39
CA ILE A 276 5.39 1.43 -10.98
C ILE A 276 4.34 2.05 -10.07
N GLU A 277 3.10 1.61 -10.22
CA GLU A 277 1.95 2.13 -9.50
C GLU A 277 1.33 0.96 -8.72
N GLY A 278 0.23 0.40 -9.19
CA GLY A 278 -0.49 -0.69 -8.54
C GLY A 278 0.38 -1.92 -8.22
N VAL A 279 0.21 -2.44 -7.00
CA VAL A 279 0.82 -3.69 -6.53
C VAL A 279 -0.25 -4.54 -5.86
N THR A 280 -0.26 -5.85 -6.11
CA THR A 280 -1.23 -6.73 -5.46
C THR A 280 -0.80 -8.18 -5.41
N THR A 281 -1.43 -8.99 -4.55
CA THR A 281 -1.19 -10.44 -4.45
C THR A 281 -2.44 -11.17 -3.96
N GLU A 282 -2.62 -12.41 -4.40
CA GLU A 282 -3.63 -13.33 -3.85
C GLU A 282 -3.06 -14.27 -2.79
N ASP A 283 -1.81 -14.72 -2.95
CA ASP A 283 -1.20 -15.79 -2.15
C ASP A 283 -0.08 -15.31 -1.21
N GLY A 284 0.28 -14.02 -1.27
CA GLY A 284 1.36 -13.43 -0.50
C GLY A 284 2.77 -13.82 -0.99
N LYS A 285 2.89 -14.43 -2.17
CA LYS A 285 4.16 -14.87 -2.76
C LYS A 285 4.36 -14.31 -4.16
N LEU A 286 3.39 -14.54 -5.05
CA LEU A 286 3.38 -13.98 -6.39
C LEU A 286 2.64 -12.64 -6.35
N PHE A 287 3.33 -11.58 -6.77
CA PHE A 287 2.77 -10.25 -6.83
C PHE A 287 2.60 -9.82 -8.27
N TYR A 288 1.50 -9.13 -8.54
CA TYR A 288 1.27 -8.39 -9.76
C TYR A 288 1.65 -6.93 -9.51
N VAL A 289 2.35 -6.33 -10.45
CA VAL A 289 2.75 -4.91 -10.41
C VAL A 289 2.40 -4.29 -11.74
N THR A 290 1.79 -3.10 -11.73
CA THR A 290 1.52 -2.32 -12.94
C THR A 290 2.43 -1.10 -13.04
N ASN A 291 2.59 -0.59 -14.25
CA ASN A 291 3.24 0.69 -14.51
C ASN A 291 2.44 1.47 -15.54
N GLU A 292 2.52 2.78 -15.47
CA GLU A 292 1.94 3.65 -16.48
C GLU A 292 2.77 3.73 -17.76
N SER A 293 2.16 4.27 -18.80
CA SER A 293 2.85 4.67 -20.02
C SER A 293 3.71 5.90 -19.75
N PHE A 294 5.03 5.74 -19.83
CA PHE A 294 5.98 6.84 -19.61
C PHE A 294 6.79 7.18 -20.87
N ILE A 295 6.67 8.42 -21.35
CA ILE A 295 7.34 8.89 -22.57
C ILE A 295 8.20 10.11 -22.25
N ARG A 296 9.53 9.97 -22.39
CA ARG A 296 10.49 11.09 -22.38
C ARG A 296 11.30 11.08 -23.67
N LYS A 297 10.88 11.91 -24.62
CA LYS A 297 11.50 12.01 -25.94
C LYS A 297 12.97 12.48 -25.85
N PRO A 298 13.88 11.98 -26.70
CA PRO A 298 13.68 10.94 -27.71
C PRO A 298 13.98 9.51 -27.21
N PHE A 299 14.43 9.31 -25.97
CA PHE A 299 15.11 8.08 -25.55
C PHE A 299 14.29 7.13 -24.67
N VAL A 300 13.20 7.58 -24.05
CA VAL A 300 12.36 6.75 -23.17
C VAL A 300 10.96 6.67 -23.73
N ASN A 301 10.52 5.44 -23.99
CA ASN A 301 9.15 5.11 -24.39
C ASN A 301 8.81 3.76 -23.75
N ILE A 302 8.16 3.83 -22.60
CA ILE A 302 7.76 2.66 -21.82
C ILE A 302 6.25 2.59 -21.90
N ALA A 303 5.74 1.49 -22.45
CA ALA A 303 4.30 1.24 -22.45
C ALA A 303 3.84 0.82 -21.04
N GLN A 304 2.56 1.01 -20.77
CA GLN A 304 1.88 0.42 -19.63
C GLN A 304 1.95 -1.11 -19.68
N GLN A 305 2.28 -1.74 -18.55
CA GLN A 305 2.39 -3.19 -18.46
C GLN A 305 1.86 -3.69 -17.11
N ILE A 306 1.49 -4.96 -17.09
CA ILE A 306 1.36 -5.75 -15.89
C ILE A 306 2.49 -6.76 -15.84
N SER A 307 3.15 -6.85 -14.70
CA SER A 307 4.28 -7.73 -14.47
C SER A 307 4.06 -8.60 -13.26
N THR A 308 4.71 -9.76 -13.22
CA THR A 308 4.71 -10.63 -12.05
C THR A 308 6.09 -10.67 -11.39
N VAL A 309 6.13 -10.68 -10.06
CA VAL A 309 7.36 -10.79 -9.27
C VAL A 309 7.14 -11.76 -8.11
N ASP A 310 8.16 -12.56 -7.78
CA ASP A 310 8.11 -13.52 -6.67
C ASP A 310 8.81 -12.93 -5.43
N LEU A 311 8.05 -12.70 -4.35
CA LEU A 311 8.53 -12.25 -3.05
C LEU A 311 8.57 -13.37 -2.00
N GLY A 312 8.27 -14.62 -2.38
CA GLY A 312 8.16 -15.75 -1.48
C GLY A 312 9.46 -16.08 -0.73
N SER A 313 10.63 -15.67 -1.23
CA SER A 313 11.90 -15.80 -0.53
C SER A 313 12.17 -14.69 0.49
N PHE A 314 11.42 -13.59 0.44
CA PHE A 314 11.57 -12.40 1.28
C PHE A 314 10.52 -12.32 2.40
N LEU A 315 9.36 -12.94 2.19
CA LEU A 315 8.23 -12.96 3.12
C LEU A 315 8.05 -14.34 3.81
N LYS A 316 9.14 -15.11 3.93
CA LYS A 316 9.07 -16.40 4.64
C LYS A 316 8.79 -16.15 6.12
N ASN A 317 7.68 -16.70 6.60
CA ASN A 317 7.43 -16.93 8.02
C ASN A 317 8.31 -18.06 8.52
#